data_AF-A0A7W4VMJ4-F1
#
_entry.id   AF-A0A7W4VMJ4-F1
#
_cell.length_a   1.000
_cell.length_b   1.000
_cell.length_c   1.000
_cell.angle_alpha   90.00
_cell.angle_beta   90.00
_cell.angle_gamma   90.00
#
_symmetry.space_group_name_H-M   'P 1'
#
loop_
_entity.id
_entity.type
_entity.pdbx_description
1 polymer ?
#
loop_
_entity_poly.entity_id
_entity_poly.type
_entity_poly.pdbx_seq_one_letter_code
_entity_poly.pdbx_strand_id
1 'polypeptide(L)'
;MSTDVQHPRFQEISSTDRVYSPDILPRLQSLLADLADIDFACEKSLKAIERGLGDESLKRRRIAQLWRDRQERRAPYVAALEELQEQVKACFD
;
A
#
# COMPACT_ATOMS: atom_id res chain seq x y z
N MET A 1 -9.26 1.84 -39.05
CA MET A 1 -8.83 2.89 -38.12
C MET A 1 -8.33 2.18 -36.86
N SER A 2 -7.07 1.79 -36.84
CA SER A 2 -6.44 1.11 -35.70
C SER A 2 -5.63 2.15 -34.93
N THR A 3 -6.13 2.58 -33.78
CA THR A 3 -5.34 3.37 -32.84
C THR A 3 -4.46 2.41 -32.06
N ASP A 4 -3.31 2.07 -32.66
CA ASP A 4 -2.21 1.45 -31.95
C ASP A 4 -1.68 2.49 -30.95
N VAL A 5 -2.29 2.52 -29.76
CA VAL A 5 -1.80 3.34 -28.65
C VAL A 5 -0.59 2.61 -28.10
N GLN A 6 0.55 2.87 -28.74
CA GLN A 6 1.86 2.53 -28.22
C GLN A 6 1.98 3.21 -26.85
N HIS A 7 1.73 2.46 -25.78
CA HIS A 7 2.24 2.83 -24.47
C HIS A 7 3.75 2.67 -24.56
N PRO A 8 4.55 3.76 -24.49
CA PRO A 8 5.99 3.60 -24.41
C PRO A 8 6.28 2.84 -23.12
N ARG A 9 6.61 1.56 -23.32
CA ARG A 9 7.08 0.63 -22.31
C ARG A 9 8.34 1.27 -21.74
N PHE A 10 8.24 1.79 -20.51
CA PHE A 10 9.35 2.19 -19.65
C PHE A 10 10.56 2.72 -20.42
N GLN A 11 10.43 3.96 -20.89
CA GLN A 11 11.56 4.73 -21.41
C GLN A 11 12.68 4.70 -20.37
N GLU A 12 13.83 4.13 -20.74
CA GLU A 12 15.05 4.10 -19.93
C GLU A 12 15.32 5.50 -19.38
N ILE A 13 15.09 5.66 -18.07
CA ILE A 13 15.39 6.89 -17.36
C ILE A 13 16.91 6.95 -17.28
N SER A 14 17.49 7.75 -18.17
CA SER A 14 18.88 8.17 -18.14
C SER A 14 19.26 8.59 -16.72
N SER A 15 20.37 8.05 -16.26
CA SER A 15 21.01 8.19 -14.95
C SER A 15 21.31 9.65 -14.55
N THR A 16 20.28 10.43 -14.26
CA THR A 16 20.40 11.78 -13.69
C THR A 16 19.27 11.93 -12.68
N ASP A 17 19.66 12.02 -11.40
CA ASP A 17 18.81 12.29 -10.24
C ASP A 17 18.00 11.11 -9.65
N ARG A 18 18.70 10.01 -9.34
CA ARG A 18 18.11 8.96 -8.50
C ARG A 18 18.07 9.45 -7.04
N VAL A 19 16.91 9.94 -6.62
CA VAL A 19 16.62 10.32 -5.22
C VAL A 19 16.83 9.14 -4.25
N TYR A 20 16.63 7.91 -4.73
CA TYR A 20 16.79 6.68 -3.95
C TYR A 20 17.83 5.74 -4.57
N SER A 21 18.59 5.06 -3.70
CA SER A 21 19.48 3.96 -4.10
C SER A 21 18.69 2.88 -4.87
N PRO A 22 19.30 2.21 -5.88
CA PRO A 22 18.67 1.16 -6.68
C PRO A 22 18.01 0.04 -5.87
N ASP A 23 18.48 -0.22 -4.65
CA ASP A 23 17.95 -1.27 -3.78
C ASP A 23 16.80 -0.78 -2.87
N ILE A 24 16.69 0.53 -2.66
CA ILE A 24 15.74 1.14 -1.73
C ILE A 24 14.38 1.36 -2.41
N LEU A 25 14.38 1.92 -3.63
CA LEU A 25 13.14 2.27 -4.32
C LEU A 25 12.22 1.06 -4.58
N PRO A 26 12.72 -0.10 -5.08
CA PRO A 26 11.85 -1.25 -5.31
C PRO A 26 11.27 -1.82 -4.01
N ARG A 27 12.06 -1.82 -2.92
CA ARG A 27 11.61 -2.29 -1.60
C ARG A 27 10.55 -1.37 -1.02
N LEU A 28 10.74 -0.06 -1.11
CA LEU A 28 9.77 0.95 -0.69
C LEU A 28 8.44 0.79 -1.45
N GLN A 29 8.51 0.69 -2.78
CA GLN A 29 7.32 0.54 -3.62
C GLN A 29 6.55 -0.75 -3.30
N SER A 30 7.25 -1.85 -3.05
CA SER A 30 6.63 -3.13 -2.68
C SER A 30 5.88 -3.03 -1.35
N LEU A 31 6.52 -2.47 -0.32
CA LEU A 31 5.89 -2.28 1.00
C LEU A 31 4.66 -1.36 0.94
N LEU A 32 4.74 -0.28 0.17
CA LEU A 32 3.61 0.65 -0.02
C LEU A 32 2.47 0.01 -0.82
N ALA A 33 2.79 -0.82 -1.82
CA ALA A 33 1.78 -1.57 -2.58
C ALA A 33 1.02 -2.55 -1.68
N ASP A 34 1.74 -3.34 -0.86
CA ASP A 34 1.11 -4.28 0.07
C ASP A 34 0.21 -3.55 1.09
N LEU A 35 0.65 -2.40 1.61
CA LEU A 35 -0.16 -1.56 2.49
C LEU A 35 -1.42 -1.02 1.80
N ALA A 36 -1.29 -0.58 0.55
CA ALA A 36 -2.42 -0.10 -0.24
C ALA A 36 -3.44 -1.21 -0.51
N ASP A 37 -2.99 -2.43 -0.80
CA ASP A 37 -3.87 -3.58 -0.99
C ASP A 37 -4.65 -3.94 0.28
N ILE A 38 -4.00 -3.88 1.45
CA ILE A 38 -4.66 -4.09 2.76
C ILE A 38 -5.72 -3.01 2.99
N ASP A 39 -5.38 -1.76 2.75
CA ASP A 39 -6.27 -0.61 2.97
C ASP A 39 -7.48 -0.66 2.03
N PHE A 40 -7.25 -0.96 0.75
CA PHE A 40 -8.30 -1.12 -0.25
C PHE A 40 -9.23 -2.30 0.07
N ALA A 41 -8.69 -3.44 0.51
CA ALA A 41 -9.49 -4.59 0.92
C ALA A 41 -10.36 -4.27 2.14
N CYS A 42 -9.83 -3.50 3.10
CA CYS A 42 -10.57 -3.02 4.26
C CYS A 42 -11.72 -2.10 3.84
N GLU A 43 -11.46 -1.11 2.97
CA GLU A 43 -12.51 -0.21 2.46
C GLU A 43 -13.62 -0.96 1.72
N LYS A 44 -13.27 -1.94 0.89
CA LYS A 44 -14.24 -2.77 0.18
C LYS A 44 -15.12 -3.56 1.16
N SER A 45 -14.52 -4.11 2.21
CA SER A 45 -15.21 -4.87 3.25
C SER A 45 -16.14 -3.97 4.08
N LEU A 46 -15.70 -2.76 4.41
CA LEU A 46 -16.51 -1.76 5.11
C LEU A 46 -17.75 -1.38 4.28
N LYS A 47 -17.56 -1.05 2.99
CA LYS A 47 -18.67 -0.75 2.07
C LYS A 47 -19.65 -1.93 1.96
N ALA A 48 -19.16 -3.17 1.98
CA ALA A 48 -20.01 -4.36 1.95
C ALA A 48 -20.84 -4.52 3.24
N ILE A 49 -20.25 -4.26 4.42
CA ILE A 49 -20.96 -4.31 5.71
C ILE A 49 -22.04 -3.22 5.77
N GLU A 50 -21.72 -2.01 5.33
CA GLU A 50 -22.66 -0.87 5.35
C GLU A 50 -23.87 -1.11 4.44
N ARG A 51 -23.64 -1.64 3.23
CA ARG A 51 -24.70 -1.96 2.25
C ARG A 51 -25.55 -3.16 2.63
N GLY A 52 -25.07 -4.02 3.53
CA GLY A 52 -25.80 -5.20 3.98
C GLY A 52 -27.08 -4.83 4.73
N LEU A 53 -28.17 -5.55 4.45
CA LEU A 53 -29.37 -5.52 5.27
C LEU A 53 -29.11 -6.37 6.52
N GLY A 54 -28.88 -5.72 7.65
CA GLY A 54 -28.54 -6.39 8.91
C GLY A 54 -28.62 -5.44 10.08
N ASP A 55 -28.71 -5.99 11.28
CA ASP A 55 -28.79 -5.22 12.52
C ASP A 55 -27.57 -4.29 12.70
N GLU A 56 -27.84 -3.03 13.07
CA GLU A 56 -26.82 -1.99 13.19
C GLU A 56 -25.81 -2.28 14.32
N SER A 57 -26.23 -2.96 15.39
CA SER A 57 -25.30 -3.34 16.46
C SER A 57 -24.32 -4.43 15.99
N LEU A 58 -24.78 -5.36 15.14
CA LEU A 58 -23.92 -6.37 14.51
C LEU A 58 -22.97 -5.74 13.49
N LYS A 59 -23.43 -4.77 12.70
CA LYS A 59 -22.56 -4.02 11.77
C LYS A 59 -21.43 -3.32 12.52
N ARG A 60 -21.74 -2.60 13.61
CA ARG A 60 -20.73 -1.92 14.43
C ARG A 60 -19.68 -2.88 14.97
N ARG A 61 -20.07 -4.05 15.47
CA ARG A 61 -19.12 -5.08 15.93
C ARG A 61 -18.22 -5.58 14.81
N ARG A 62 -18.79 -5.86 13.63
CA ARG A 62 -18.01 -6.29 12.45
C ARG A 62 -17.03 -5.22 11.98
N ILE A 63 -17.44 -3.96 11.97
CA ILE A 63 -16.57 -2.82 11.63
C ILE A 63 -15.42 -2.70 12.65
N ALA A 64 -15.70 -2.82 13.95
CA ALA A 64 -14.66 -2.77 14.98
C ALA A 64 -13.66 -3.94 14.87
N GLN A 65 -14.13 -5.12 14.50
CA GLN A 65 -13.24 -6.25 14.19
C GLN A 65 -12.40 -5.98 12.95
N LEU A 66 -13.03 -5.53 11.86
CA LEU A 66 -12.35 -5.20 10.61
C LEU A 66 -11.22 -4.18 10.81
N TRP A 67 -11.43 -3.16 11.66
CA TRP A 67 -10.38 -2.21 12.00
C TRP A 67 -9.22 -2.83 12.76
N ARG A 68 -9.49 -3.74 13.72
CA ARG A 68 -8.43 -4.45 14.45
C ARG A 68 -7.61 -5.32 13.51
N ASP A 69 -8.29 -6.12 12.68
CA ASP A 69 -7.65 -6.99 11.70
C ASP A 69 -6.79 -6.18 10.71
N ARG A 70 -7.27 -5.00 10.27
CA ARG A 70 -6.47 -4.08 9.44
C ARG A 70 -5.19 -3.64 10.15
N GLN A 71 -5.27 -3.23 11.42
CA GLN A 71 -4.08 -2.78 12.14
C GLN A 71 -3.07 -3.90 12.33
N GLU A 72 -3.53 -5.10 12.71
CA GLU A 72 -2.67 -6.27 12.86
C GLU A 72 -1.98 -6.63 11.53
N ARG A 73 -2.71 -6.59 10.41
CA ARG A 73 -2.14 -6.86 9.09
C ARG A 73 -1.16 -5.80 8.62
N ARG A 74 -1.36 -4.53 8.98
CA ARG A 74 -0.44 -3.42 8.59
C ARG A 74 0.84 -3.39 9.42
N ALA A 75 0.79 -3.84 10.68
CA ALA A 75 1.89 -3.77 11.64
C ALA A 75 3.26 -4.23 11.08
N PRO A 76 3.41 -5.42 10.44
CA PRO A 76 4.70 -5.85 9.93
C PRO A 76 5.25 -4.96 8.81
N TYR A 77 4.38 -4.43 7.94
CA TYR A 77 4.78 -3.56 6.84
C TYR A 77 5.18 -2.17 7.33
N VAL A 78 4.50 -1.66 8.38
CA VAL A 78 4.89 -0.40 9.03
C VAL A 78 6.27 -0.54 9.69
N ALA A 79 6.51 -1.63 10.42
CA ALA A 79 7.82 -1.90 11.00
C ALA A 79 8.93 -2.00 9.93
N ALA A 80 8.65 -2.69 8.82
CA ALA A 80 9.61 -2.77 7.70
C ALA A 80 9.86 -1.41 7.01
N LEU A 81 8.88 -0.50 6.98
CA LEU A 81 9.07 0.87 6.50
C LEU A 81 9.93 1.69 7.46
N GLU A 82 9.77 1.52 8.77
CA GLU A 82 10.62 2.18 9.77
C GLU A 82 12.07 1.74 9.62
N GLU A 83 12.33 0.43 9.47
CA GLU A 83 13.67 -0.08 9.19
C GLU A 83 14.26 0.50 7.90
N LEU A 84 13.47 0.56 6.83
CA LEU A 84 13.90 1.12 5.56
C LEU A 84 14.20 2.61 5.68
N GLN A 85 13.43 3.35 6.47
CA GLN A 85 13.66 4.76 6.76
C GLN A 85 14.98 4.98 7.51
N GLU A 86 15.30 4.14 8.50
CA GLU A 86 16.57 4.21 9.21
C GLU A 86 17.76 3.91 8.28
N GLN A 87 17.63 2.96 7.36
CA GLN A 87 18.64 2.68 6.35
C GLN A 87 18.89 3.89 5.42
N VAL A 88 17.82 4.57 5.02
CA VAL A 88 17.92 5.78 4.20
C VAL A 88 18.66 6.87 4.97
N LYS A 89 18.30 7.13 6.24
CA LYS A 89 18.96 8.14 7.07
C LYS A 89 20.46 7.86 7.23
N ALA A 90 20.81 6.62 7.58
CA ALA A 90 22.21 6.22 7.76
C ALA A 90 23.05 6.29 6.46
N CYS A 91 22.43 6.37 5.29
CA CYS A 91 23.12 6.55 4.02
C CYS A 91 23.46 8.03 3.73
N PHE A 92 22.85 8.98 4.45
CA PHE A 92 23.04 10.42 4.27
C PHE A 92 23.80 11.10 5.43
N ASP A 93 24.16 10.34 6.48
CA ASP A 93 25.05 10.76 7.59
C ASP A 93 26.52 10.40 7.29
#